data_AF-A0A1F8V900-F1
#
_entry.id   AF-A0A1F8V900-F1
#
_cell.length_a   1.000
_cell.length_b   1.000
_cell.length_c   1.000
_cell.angle_alpha   90.00
_cell.angle_beta   90.00
_cell.angle_gamma   90.00
#
_symmetry.space_group_name_H-M   'P 1'
#
loop_
_entity.id
_entity.type
_entity.pdbx_description
1 polymer ?
#
loop_
_entity_poly.entity_id
_entity_poly.type
_entity_poly.pdbx_seq_one_letter_code
_entity_poly.pdbx_strand_id
1 'polypeptide(L)'
;MTLSVPHLPERYLLDLATKCNLRCPMCPVWGSEDNVLQETVKGVMPLAAAQKVLDEIMRVKPLVQPNMYGEPLLAPRLRERIIDMKRRGIAVAMNTNGLTLDDELAQFFVDVQLDSIFFSIDAVTESTLKKIRGIRKLERIEVAVLKMLQARGEKQYPRVGVSFTEQDDNRHERDAFIHRWVHVVDCVRIGLLFENGRFKDMPDPGPRKPCPSIYHTMPIHNDGQVTVCCLDGFKQTNMGNVFKDGGVEAVWQGKAFQEVRHYHETGQWDKVPFCENCNGWAQYEFTEEVRDGLLIRKSPQFVYYNKISRLANWQGALLGGHPEPTVREESLLA
;
A
#
# COMPACT_ATOMS: atom_id res chain seq x y z
N MET A 1 8.82 10.23 -22.28
CA MET A 1 8.91 11.16 -21.14
C MET A 1 10.00 10.63 -20.22
N THR A 2 11.03 11.42 -19.95
CA THR A 2 11.99 11.15 -18.87
C THR A 2 11.33 11.60 -17.56
N LEU A 3 11.18 10.69 -16.60
CA LEU A 3 10.66 11.04 -15.27
C LEU A 3 11.79 11.74 -14.51
N SER A 4 11.53 12.92 -13.97
CA SER A 4 12.54 13.62 -13.16
C SER A 4 12.78 12.85 -11.87
N VAL A 5 14.03 12.59 -11.52
CA VAL A 5 14.40 12.00 -10.22
C VAL A 5 14.25 13.07 -9.15
N PRO A 6 13.33 12.93 -8.18
CA PRO A 6 13.22 13.89 -7.10
C PRO A 6 14.39 13.70 -6.12
N HIS A 7 14.71 14.76 -5.38
CA HIS A 7 15.72 14.73 -4.31
C HIS A 7 15.43 13.62 -3.29
N LEU A 8 14.17 13.51 -2.86
CA LEU A 8 13.61 12.42 -2.06
C LEU A 8 12.25 12.02 -2.64
N PRO A 9 11.86 10.73 -2.60
CA PRO A 9 10.56 10.29 -3.07
C PRO A 9 9.44 10.77 -2.14
N GLU A 10 8.23 10.87 -2.69
CA GLU A 10 7.05 11.33 -1.96
C GLU A 10 6.34 10.21 -1.18
N ARG A 11 6.72 8.94 -1.42
CA ARG A 11 6.11 7.77 -0.78
C ARG A 11 7.14 6.80 -0.24
N TYR A 12 6.91 6.31 0.97
CA TYR A 12 7.75 5.32 1.63
C TYR A 12 6.91 4.17 2.14
N LEU A 13 7.44 2.95 1.99
CA LEU A 13 6.87 1.76 2.62
C LEU A 13 7.89 1.31 3.66
N LEU A 14 7.61 1.61 4.93
CA LEU A 14 8.52 1.41 6.03
C LEU A 14 8.10 0.17 6.81
N ASP A 15 8.83 -0.93 6.67
CA ASP A 15 8.50 -2.17 7.36
C ASP A 15 8.90 -2.09 8.84
N LEU A 16 7.98 -1.59 9.67
CA LEU A 16 8.22 -1.43 11.10
C LEU A 16 8.39 -2.76 11.82
N ALA A 17 7.69 -3.79 11.34
CA ALA A 17 7.78 -5.14 11.87
C ALA A 17 7.26 -6.13 10.82
N THR A 18 8.15 -6.99 10.33
CA THR A 18 7.77 -8.11 9.46
C THR A 18 7.21 -9.23 10.32
N LYS A 19 5.97 -9.01 10.80
CA LYS A 19 5.20 -9.91 11.65
C LYS A 19 3.74 -9.90 11.20
N CYS A 20 3.19 -11.06 10.90
CA CYS A 20 1.77 -11.21 10.59
C CYS A 20 1.16 -12.39 11.35
N ASN A 21 -0.07 -12.21 11.84
CA ASN A 21 -0.90 -13.26 12.44
C ASN A 21 -1.63 -14.13 11.40
N LEU A 22 -1.40 -13.88 10.10
CA LEU A 22 -1.94 -14.67 9.00
C LEU A 22 -0.82 -15.32 8.16
N ARG A 23 -1.22 -16.35 7.41
CA ARG A 23 -0.40 -17.11 6.45
C ARG A 23 -1.21 -17.27 5.16
N CYS A 24 -1.64 -16.14 4.59
CA CYS A 24 -2.46 -16.15 3.38
C CYS A 24 -1.69 -16.83 2.24
N PRO A 25 -2.25 -17.83 1.51
CA PRO A 25 -1.56 -18.47 0.40
C PRO A 25 -1.02 -17.50 -0.66
N MET A 26 -1.73 -16.39 -0.91
CA MET A 26 -1.31 -15.36 -1.86
C MET A 26 -0.19 -14.42 -1.34
N CYS A 27 0.22 -14.51 -0.08
CA CYS A 27 1.22 -13.60 0.49
C CYS A 27 2.62 -14.02 0.06
N PRO A 28 3.43 -13.12 -0.54
CA PRO A 28 4.75 -13.48 -1.05
C PRO A 28 5.71 -13.94 0.06
N VAL A 29 5.55 -13.43 1.29
CA VAL A 29 6.37 -13.81 2.44
C VAL A 29 5.72 -14.95 3.23
N TRP A 30 4.53 -14.69 3.80
CA TRP A 30 3.90 -15.59 4.76
C TRP A 30 3.13 -16.76 4.13
N GLY A 31 2.90 -16.73 2.83
CA GLY A 31 2.34 -17.84 2.05
C GLY A 31 3.41 -18.77 1.47
N SER A 32 4.69 -18.36 1.49
CA SER A 32 5.80 -19.20 1.03
C SER A 32 5.99 -20.42 1.93
N GLU A 33 6.27 -21.58 1.35
CA GLU A 33 6.63 -22.80 2.10
C GLU A 33 8.09 -22.78 2.58
N ASP A 34 8.91 -21.86 2.05
CA ASP A 34 10.32 -21.72 2.43
C ASP A 34 10.48 -20.94 3.74
N ASN A 35 10.46 -21.67 4.85
CA ASN A 35 10.66 -21.10 6.18
C ASN A 35 12.03 -20.45 6.36
N VAL A 36 13.07 -20.91 5.65
CA VAL A 36 14.42 -20.33 5.76
C VAL A 36 14.42 -18.93 5.16
N LEU A 37 13.82 -18.74 3.99
CA LEU A 37 13.62 -17.41 3.38
C LEU A 37 12.72 -16.51 4.24
N GLN A 38 11.72 -17.05 4.93
CA GLN A 38 10.92 -16.24 5.85
C GLN A 38 11.76 -15.69 7.02
N GLU A 39 12.72 -16.46 7.56
CA GLU A 39 13.56 -15.99 8.66
C GLU A 39 14.49 -14.82 8.25
N THR A 40 14.90 -14.74 6.98
CA THR A 40 15.80 -13.66 6.52
C THR A 40 15.12 -12.28 6.47
N VAL A 41 13.79 -12.25 6.45
CA VAL A 41 13.02 -11.02 6.38
C VAL A 41 12.32 -10.68 7.69
N LYS A 42 12.19 -11.62 8.63
CA LYS A 42 11.61 -11.36 9.95
C LYS A 42 12.44 -10.35 10.73
N GLY A 43 11.75 -9.46 11.43
CA GLY A 43 12.41 -8.50 12.30
C GLY A 43 11.51 -7.35 12.71
N VAL A 44 12.04 -6.49 13.57
CA VAL A 44 11.40 -5.27 14.03
C VAL A 44 12.38 -4.13 13.84
N MET A 45 11.96 -3.09 13.14
CA MET A 45 12.79 -1.92 12.96
C MET A 45 13.03 -1.25 14.31
N PRO A 46 14.29 -1.04 14.74
CA PRO A 46 14.57 -0.32 15.98
C PRO A 46 13.92 1.08 15.95
N LEU A 47 13.31 1.51 17.06
CA LEU A 47 12.60 2.80 17.10
C LEU A 47 13.53 3.98 16.77
N ALA A 48 14.74 3.99 17.32
CA ALA A 48 15.73 5.03 17.02
C ALA A 48 16.15 5.04 15.54
N ALA A 49 16.18 3.86 14.89
CA ALA A 49 16.46 3.78 13.46
C ALA A 49 15.30 4.32 12.61
N ALA A 50 14.05 3.98 12.98
CA ALA A 50 12.87 4.56 12.36
C ALA A 50 12.84 6.09 12.52
N GLN A 51 13.15 6.62 13.71
CA GLN A 51 13.22 8.06 13.97
C GLN A 51 14.21 8.78 13.05
N LYS A 52 15.42 8.23 12.86
CA LYS A 52 16.41 8.78 11.93
C LYS A 52 15.89 8.84 10.49
N VAL A 53 15.23 7.78 10.03
CA VAL A 53 14.58 7.76 8.70
C VAL A 53 13.50 8.85 8.63
N LEU A 54 12.65 8.97 9.66
CA LEU A 54 11.59 9.98 9.71
C LEU A 54 12.13 11.42 9.74
N ASP A 55 13.25 11.67 10.44
CA ASP A 55 13.95 12.97 10.49
C ASP A 55 14.41 13.43 9.09
N GLU A 56 14.87 12.51 8.26
CA GLU A 56 15.30 12.84 6.89
C GLU A 56 14.10 13.11 5.98
N ILE A 57 13.12 12.19 5.97
CA ILE A 57 12.04 12.23 4.98
C ILE A 57 10.98 13.29 5.28
N MET A 58 10.83 13.74 6.53
CA MET A 58 9.80 14.73 6.89
C MET A 58 9.92 16.04 6.09
N ARG A 59 11.11 16.34 5.54
CA ARG A 59 11.38 17.52 4.71
C ARG A 59 10.51 17.60 3.45
N VAL A 60 10.07 16.46 2.92
CA VAL A 60 9.19 16.39 1.73
C VAL A 60 7.72 16.10 2.06
N LYS A 61 7.37 16.06 3.35
CA LYS A 61 6.00 15.75 3.85
C LYS A 61 5.38 14.52 3.14
N PRO A 62 6.06 13.36 3.16
CA PRO A 62 5.68 12.22 2.34
C PRO A 62 4.45 11.50 2.89
N LEU A 63 3.99 10.53 2.09
CA LEU A 63 3.14 9.44 2.56
C LEU A 63 4.01 8.27 3.06
N VAL A 64 3.79 7.85 4.31
CA VAL A 64 4.39 6.64 4.87
C VAL A 64 3.33 5.56 5.03
N GLN A 65 3.61 4.38 4.47
CA GLN A 65 2.93 3.15 4.84
C GLN A 65 3.79 2.40 5.87
N PRO A 66 3.33 2.23 7.12
CA PRO A 66 4.13 1.68 8.22
C PRO A 66 4.22 0.15 8.20
N ASN A 67 3.98 -0.47 7.04
CA ASN A 67 4.03 -1.90 6.84
C ASN A 67 4.27 -2.27 5.37
N MET A 68 4.93 -3.40 5.15
CA MET A 68 5.07 -4.00 3.83
C MET A 68 4.51 -5.43 3.82
N TYR A 69 5.14 -6.33 4.57
CA TYR A 69 4.69 -7.72 4.71
C TYR A 69 4.28 -8.07 6.15
N GLY A 70 4.27 -7.09 7.05
CA GLY A 70 3.71 -7.19 8.40
C GLY A 70 2.24 -6.75 8.48
N GLU A 71 1.57 -7.23 9.53
CA GLU A 71 0.30 -6.67 10.01
C GLU A 71 0.62 -5.44 10.90
N PRO A 72 0.30 -4.21 10.46
CA PRO A 72 0.68 -2.99 11.16
C PRO A 72 0.14 -2.94 12.59
N LEU A 73 -1.04 -3.53 12.86
CA LEU A 73 -1.62 -3.55 14.21
C LEU A 73 -0.82 -4.38 15.21
N LEU A 74 0.11 -5.23 14.75
CA LEU A 74 1.00 -6.03 15.59
C LEU A 74 2.40 -5.41 15.76
N ALA A 75 2.66 -4.25 15.15
CA ALA A 75 3.94 -3.58 15.25
C ALA A 75 4.21 -3.11 16.70
N PRO A 76 5.38 -3.46 17.29
CA PRO A 76 5.72 -3.01 18.63
C PRO A 76 5.72 -1.49 18.75
N ARG A 77 5.03 -0.99 19.80
CA ARG A 77 4.86 0.44 20.08
C ARG A 77 4.19 1.19 18.93
N LEU A 78 3.19 0.56 18.29
CA LEU A 78 2.42 1.16 17.18
C LEU A 78 1.98 2.60 17.48
N ARG A 79 1.34 2.84 18.64
CA ARG A 79 0.83 4.18 19.00
C ARG A 79 1.94 5.23 19.02
N GLU A 80 3.06 4.92 19.67
CA GLU A 80 4.23 5.82 19.73
C GLU A 80 4.75 6.15 18.34
N ARG A 81 4.87 5.15 17.46
CA ARG A 81 5.38 5.33 16.09
C ARG A 81 4.44 6.14 15.22
N ILE A 82 3.13 5.92 15.33
CA ILE A 82 2.13 6.72 14.60
C ILE A 82 2.15 8.16 15.12
N ILE A 83 2.20 8.38 16.43
CA ILE A 83 2.31 9.73 17.00
C ILE A 83 3.58 10.44 16.51
N ASP A 84 4.72 9.74 16.46
CA ASP A 84 5.98 10.29 15.96
C ASP A 84 5.88 10.74 14.49
N MET A 85 5.30 9.90 13.61
CA MET A 85 5.02 10.28 12.22
C MET A 85 4.10 11.50 12.13
N LYS A 86 2.98 11.51 12.87
CA LYS A 86 2.00 12.61 12.82
C LYS A 86 2.58 13.93 13.35
N ARG A 87 3.40 13.91 14.42
CA ARG A 87 4.10 15.10 14.94
C ARG A 87 5.06 15.73 13.93
N ARG A 88 5.54 14.93 12.98
CA ARG A 88 6.44 15.37 11.89
C ARG A 88 5.69 15.85 10.66
N GLY A 89 4.37 15.91 10.70
CA GLY A 89 3.53 16.29 9.57
C GLY A 89 3.54 15.26 8.43
N ILE A 90 3.88 14.01 8.72
CA ILE A 90 3.91 12.91 7.75
C ILE A 90 2.49 12.32 7.63
N ALA A 91 2.03 12.13 6.39
CA ALA A 91 0.79 11.42 6.12
C ALA A 91 1.01 9.92 6.31
N VAL A 92 0.05 9.23 6.92
CA VAL A 92 0.13 7.81 7.21
C VAL A 92 -1.08 7.07 6.62
N ALA A 93 -0.81 6.14 5.71
CA ALA A 93 -1.81 5.23 5.16
C ALA A 93 -1.42 3.79 5.44
N MET A 94 -2.33 2.94 5.90
CA MET A 94 -2.01 1.53 6.18
C MET A 94 -3.04 0.55 5.65
N ASN A 95 -2.58 -0.66 5.33
CA ASN A 95 -3.45 -1.81 5.04
C ASN A 95 -3.36 -2.79 6.21
N THR A 96 -4.51 -3.17 6.79
CA THR A 96 -4.62 -4.11 7.91
C THR A 96 -5.54 -5.27 7.55
N ASN A 97 -5.33 -6.44 8.16
CA ASN A 97 -6.29 -7.53 8.17
C ASN A 97 -7.45 -7.32 9.16
N GLY A 98 -7.39 -6.30 10.02
CA GLY A 98 -8.47 -5.90 10.92
C GLY A 98 -8.72 -6.82 12.12
N LEU A 99 -8.10 -8.00 12.21
CA LEU A 99 -8.43 -8.99 13.24
C LEU A 99 -8.13 -8.54 14.67
N THR A 100 -7.22 -7.59 14.84
CA THR A 100 -6.82 -7.06 16.16
C THR A 100 -7.28 -5.63 16.39
N LEU A 101 -8.08 -5.06 15.48
CA LEU A 101 -8.68 -3.76 15.69
C LEU A 101 -9.80 -3.87 16.72
N ASP A 102 -9.74 -3.02 17.74
CA ASP A 102 -10.76 -2.83 18.77
C ASP A 102 -11.19 -1.36 18.85
N ASP A 103 -12.08 -1.05 19.79
CA ASP A 103 -12.66 0.30 19.93
C ASP A 103 -11.60 1.31 20.39
N GLU A 104 -10.61 0.87 21.18
CA GLU A 104 -9.54 1.73 21.67
C GLU A 104 -8.58 2.12 20.54
N LEU A 105 -8.21 1.17 19.67
CA LEU A 105 -7.40 1.44 18.48
C LEU A 105 -8.16 2.27 17.45
N ALA A 106 -9.45 1.99 17.24
CA ALA A 106 -10.28 2.79 16.35
C ALA A 106 -10.35 4.25 16.83
N GLN A 107 -10.61 4.48 18.12
CA GLN A 107 -10.63 5.82 18.70
C GLN A 107 -9.25 6.49 18.62
N PHE A 108 -8.19 5.77 18.93
CA PHE A 108 -6.81 6.27 18.80
C PHE A 108 -6.52 6.78 17.37
N PHE A 109 -6.90 6.03 16.33
CA PHE A 109 -6.68 6.44 14.94
C PHE A 109 -7.47 7.70 14.55
N VAL A 110 -8.65 7.90 15.13
CA VAL A 110 -9.42 9.14 14.97
C VAL A 110 -8.72 10.30 15.66
N ASP A 111 -8.26 10.10 16.90
CA ASP A 111 -7.65 11.15 17.72
C ASP A 111 -6.34 11.67 17.13
N VAL A 112 -5.52 10.77 16.58
CA VAL A 112 -4.27 11.15 15.88
C VAL A 112 -4.49 11.61 14.44
N GLN A 113 -5.75 11.64 13.97
CA GLN A 113 -6.13 11.94 12.59
C GLN A 113 -5.30 11.13 11.58
N LEU A 114 -5.33 9.80 11.74
CA LEU A 114 -4.73 8.88 10.78
C LEU A 114 -5.29 9.17 9.37
N ASP A 115 -4.45 9.26 8.35
CA ASP A 115 -4.90 9.75 7.05
C ASP A 115 -5.76 8.71 6.31
N SER A 116 -5.32 7.45 6.30
CA SER A 116 -6.05 6.36 5.64
C SER A 116 -5.83 4.99 6.27
N ILE A 117 -6.90 4.20 6.33
CA ILE A 117 -6.87 2.79 6.74
C ILE A 117 -7.72 1.95 5.79
N PHE A 118 -7.09 0.92 5.21
CA PHE A 118 -7.76 -0.05 4.34
C PHE A 118 -7.77 -1.42 5.00
N PHE A 119 -8.94 -2.06 5.02
CA PHE A 119 -9.11 -3.41 5.50
C PHE A 119 -9.03 -4.39 4.32
N SER A 120 -8.03 -5.26 4.31
CA SER A 120 -7.97 -6.38 3.37
C SER A 120 -9.00 -7.41 3.81
N ILE A 121 -10.00 -7.69 2.97
CA ILE A 121 -11.07 -8.65 3.27
C ILE A 121 -11.01 -9.83 2.28
N ASP A 122 -10.93 -9.52 0.98
CA ASP A 122 -10.73 -10.48 -0.12
C ASP A 122 -11.82 -11.57 -0.29
N ALA A 123 -12.98 -11.43 0.37
CA ALA A 123 -14.10 -12.37 0.33
C ALA A 123 -15.43 -11.76 0.83
N VAL A 124 -16.54 -12.39 0.46
CA VAL A 124 -17.92 -12.19 0.97
C VAL A 124 -18.42 -13.43 1.73
N THR A 125 -17.77 -14.59 1.57
CA THR A 125 -18.09 -15.81 2.32
C THR A 125 -16.92 -16.31 3.15
N GLU A 126 -17.21 -17.01 4.27
CA GLU A 126 -16.15 -17.66 5.07
C GLU A 126 -15.38 -18.73 4.29
N SER A 127 -16.03 -19.43 3.36
CA SER A 127 -15.40 -20.43 2.51
C SER A 127 -14.32 -19.81 1.64
N THR A 128 -14.63 -18.70 0.97
CA THR A 128 -13.68 -17.97 0.14
C THR A 128 -12.58 -17.35 0.99
N LEU A 129 -12.93 -16.74 2.14
CA LEU A 129 -11.93 -16.20 3.07
C LEU A 129 -10.95 -17.29 3.56
N LYS A 130 -11.44 -18.50 3.85
CA LYS A 130 -10.59 -19.62 4.28
C LYS A 130 -9.59 -20.00 3.20
N LYS A 131 -10.02 -20.05 1.94
CA LYS A 131 -9.14 -20.34 0.81
C LYS A 131 -8.08 -19.25 0.63
N ILE A 132 -8.49 -17.99 0.60
CA ILE A 132 -7.62 -16.87 0.24
C ILE A 132 -6.70 -16.41 1.38
N ARG A 133 -7.18 -16.48 2.64
CA ARG A 133 -6.49 -15.91 3.81
C ARG A 133 -6.23 -16.91 4.93
N GLY A 134 -6.62 -18.17 4.75
CA GLY A 134 -6.35 -19.25 5.71
C GLY A 134 -7.19 -19.20 6.99
N ILE A 135 -8.25 -18.38 7.04
CA ILE A 135 -9.07 -18.15 8.25
C ILE A 135 -10.56 -18.14 7.94
N ARG A 136 -11.39 -18.38 8.97
CA ARG A 136 -12.86 -18.31 8.90
C ARG A 136 -13.43 -17.15 9.73
N LYS A 137 -12.72 -16.02 9.79
CA LYS A 137 -13.05 -14.90 10.68
C LYS A 137 -13.60 -13.70 9.91
N LEU A 138 -14.47 -13.93 8.92
CA LEU A 138 -14.98 -12.87 8.05
C LEU A 138 -15.70 -11.80 8.88
N GLU A 139 -16.71 -12.21 9.65
CA GLU A 139 -17.49 -11.31 10.52
C GLU A 139 -16.59 -10.43 11.40
N ARG A 140 -15.52 -10.98 11.96
CA ARG A 140 -14.59 -10.21 12.80
C ARG A 140 -13.89 -9.08 12.03
N ILE A 141 -13.54 -9.28 10.76
CA ILE A 141 -12.95 -8.25 9.91
C ILE A 141 -14.01 -7.20 9.57
N GLU A 142 -15.23 -7.62 9.25
CA GLU A 142 -16.32 -6.69 8.94
C GLU A 142 -16.70 -5.83 10.15
N VAL A 143 -16.78 -6.43 11.34
CA VAL A 143 -16.98 -5.72 12.61
C VAL A 143 -15.86 -4.71 12.84
N ALA A 144 -14.60 -5.03 12.51
CA ALA A 144 -13.51 -4.06 12.60
C ALA A 144 -13.71 -2.84 11.67
N VAL A 145 -14.17 -3.06 10.43
CA VAL A 145 -14.53 -1.95 9.52
C VAL A 145 -15.61 -1.07 10.14
N LEU A 146 -16.67 -1.69 10.66
CA LEU A 146 -17.80 -0.96 11.27
C LEU A 146 -17.38 -0.20 12.53
N LYS A 147 -16.53 -0.78 13.39
CA LYS A 147 -15.95 -0.09 14.56
C LYS A 147 -15.15 1.16 14.17
N MET A 148 -14.33 1.05 13.13
CA MET A 148 -13.56 2.18 12.61
C MET A 148 -14.48 3.30 12.08
N LEU A 149 -15.53 2.95 11.33
CA LEU A 149 -16.53 3.90 10.86
C LEU A 149 -17.30 4.56 12.02
N GLN A 150 -17.70 3.76 13.01
CA GLN A 150 -18.44 4.24 14.19
C GLN A 150 -17.60 5.21 15.01
N ALA A 151 -16.34 4.88 15.31
CA ALA A 151 -15.44 5.76 16.07
C ALA A 151 -15.16 7.08 15.32
N ARG A 152 -15.05 7.02 13.99
CA ARG A 152 -14.85 8.20 13.15
C ARG A 152 -16.09 9.11 13.14
N GLY A 153 -17.27 8.53 12.99
CA GLY A 153 -18.49 9.27 12.67
C GLY A 153 -18.30 10.14 11.42
N GLU A 154 -18.69 11.41 11.54
CA GLU A 154 -18.62 12.41 10.46
C GLU A 154 -17.25 13.09 10.33
N LYS A 155 -16.29 12.80 11.22
CA LYS A 155 -14.95 13.42 11.17
C LYS A 155 -14.27 13.12 9.82
N GLN A 156 -13.42 14.04 9.38
CA GLN A 156 -12.73 13.94 8.09
C GLN A 156 -11.79 12.72 8.02
N TYR A 157 -11.12 12.38 9.13
CA TYR A 157 -10.11 11.32 9.20
C TYR A 157 -10.49 10.22 10.21
N PRO A 158 -10.14 8.95 9.95
CA PRO A 158 -9.44 8.48 8.75
C PRO A 158 -10.33 8.31 7.51
N ARG A 159 -9.69 8.32 6.34
CA ARG A 159 -10.28 7.72 5.13
C ARG A 159 -10.35 6.21 5.33
N VAL A 160 -11.55 5.65 5.32
CA VAL A 160 -11.78 4.22 5.59
C VAL A 160 -12.10 3.51 4.29
N GLY A 161 -11.35 2.46 3.96
CA GLY A 161 -11.58 1.67 2.76
C GLY A 161 -11.52 0.17 3.00
N VAL A 162 -11.98 -0.59 2.01
CA VAL A 162 -11.80 -2.05 1.97
C VAL A 162 -11.09 -2.45 0.70
N SER A 163 -10.33 -3.54 0.77
CA SER A 163 -9.55 -4.05 -0.35
C SER A 163 -9.92 -5.50 -0.67
N PHE A 164 -9.92 -5.80 -1.96
CA PHE A 164 -10.13 -7.13 -2.53
C PHE A 164 -9.06 -7.40 -3.57
N THR A 165 -8.17 -8.35 -3.29
CA THR A 165 -7.22 -8.89 -4.26
C THR A 165 -7.92 -9.97 -5.06
N GLU A 166 -8.31 -9.64 -6.28
CA GLU A 166 -8.99 -10.53 -7.21
C GLU A 166 -8.04 -11.62 -7.73
N GLN A 167 -8.51 -12.85 -7.66
CA GLN A 167 -7.85 -14.06 -8.14
C GLN A 167 -8.90 -15.13 -8.47
N ASP A 168 -8.48 -16.25 -9.04
CA ASP A 168 -9.41 -17.29 -9.55
C ASP A 168 -10.38 -17.81 -8.48
N ASP A 169 -9.91 -17.98 -7.23
CA ASP A 169 -10.71 -18.49 -6.12
C ASP A 169 -11.75 -17.51 -5.55
N ASN A 170 -11.70 -16.21 -5.86
CA ASN A 170 -12.64 -15.22 -5.33
C ASN A 170 -13.32 -14.34 -6.39
N ARG A 171 -12.91 -14.37 -7.67
CA ARG A 171 -13.44 -13.51 -8.73
C ARG A 171 -14.97 -13.52 -8.85
N HIS A 172 -15.59 -14.67 -8.59
CA HIS A 172 -17.03 -14.84 -8.60
C HIS A 172 -17.76 -14.02 -7.51
N GLU A 173 -17.07 -13.58 -6.45
CA GLU A 173 -17.61 -12.74 -5.39
C GLU A 173 -17.37 -11.23 -5.62
N ARG A 174 -16.66 -10.84 -6.67
CA ARG A 174 -16.22 -9.45 -6.92
C ARG A 174 -17.37 -8.45 -6.86
N ASP A 175 -18.44 -8.67 -7.62
CA ASP A 175 -19.54 -7.71 -7.70
C ASP A 175 -20.37 -7.70 -6.40
N ALA A 176 -20.53 -8.86 -5.75
CA ALA A 176 -21.14 -8.94 -4.44
C ALA A 176 -20.33 -8.18 -3.38
N PHE A 177 -19.00 -8.23 -3.46
CA PHE A 177 -18.10 -7.49 -2.60
C PHE A 177 -18.24 -5.97 -2.80
N ILE A 178 -18.27 -5.52 -4.06
CA ILE A 178 -18.48 -4.11 -4.39
C ILE A 178 -19.83 -3.63 -3.82
N HIS A 179 -20.92 -4.32 -4.15
CA HIS A 179 -22.26 -3.95 -3.67
C HIS A 179 -22.36 -3.90 -2.14
N ARG A 180 -21.68 -4.82 -1.43
CA ARG A 180 -21.68 -4.86 0.03
C ARG A 180 -21.07 -3.61 0.66
N TRP A 181 -20.04 -3.05 0.04
CA TRP A 181 -19.17 -2.07 0.70
C TRP A 181 -19.23 -0.66 0.11
N VAL A 182 -19.63 -0.50 -1.16
CA VAL A 182 -19.46 0.76 -1.89
C VAL A 182 -20.27 1.93 -1.32
N HIS A 183 -21.38 1.65 -0.64
CA HIS A 183 -22.19 2.65 0.06
C HIS A 183 -21.91 2.73 1.58
N VAL A 184 -21.00 1.89 2.09
CA VAL A 184 -20.67 1.77 3.51
C VAL A 184 -19.35 2.49 3.84
N VAL A 185 -18.31 2.29 3.03
CA VAL A 185 -16.98 2.87 3.25
C VAL A 185 -16.69 4.03 2.30
N ASP A 186 -15.58 4.74 2.52
CA ASP A 186 -15.19 5.86 1.65
C ASP A 186 -14.59 5.38 0.32
N CYS A 187 -14.03 4.17 0.29
CA CYS A 187 -13.43 3.58 -0.91
C CYS A 187 -13.46 2.05 -0.89
N VAL A 188 -13.92 1.45 -1.99
CA VAL A 188 -13.68 0.03 -2.31
C VAL A 188 -12.55 -0.05 -3.32
N ARG A 189 -11.48 -0.79 -3.01
CA ARG A 189 -10.35 -1.04 -3.93
C ARG A 189 -10.36 -2.50 -4.37
N ILE A 190 -10.51 -2.73 -5.66
CA ILE A 190 -10.27 -4.03 -6.29
C ILE A 190 -8.88 -3.97 -6.93
N GLY A 191 -8.01 -4.93 -6.62
CA GLY A 191 -6.68 -5.04 -7.21
C GLY A 191 -6.42 -6.45 -7.72
N LEU A 192 -5.52 -6.60 -8.67
CA LEU A 192 -5.15 -7.90 -9.20
C LEU A 192 -4.04 -8.56 -8.38
N LEU A 193 -4.06 -9.90 -8.29
CA LEU A 193 -3.00 -10.69 -7.67
C LEU A 193 -1.68 -10.57 -8.45
N PHE A 194 -0.59 -10.33 -7.72
CA PHE A 194 0.77 -10.47 -8.24
C PHE A 194 1.29 -11.87 -7.93
N GLU A 195 1.66 -12.61 -8.95
CA GLU A 195 2.21 -13.96 -8.82
C GLU A 195 3.21 -14.22 -9.94
N ASN A 196 4.26 -15.01 -9.65
CA ASN A 196 5.26 -15.41 -10.65
C ASN A 196 5.84 -14.22 -11.45
N GLY A 197 6.09 -13.10 -10.77
CA GLY A 197 6.72 -11.91 -11.35
C GLY A 197 5.78 -11.00 -12.16
N ARG A 198 4.46 -11.27 -12.22
CA ARG A 198 3.51 -10.46 -12.99
C ARG A 198 2.10 -10.43 -12.40
N PHE A 199 1.28 -9.51 -12.87
CA PHE A 199 -0.17 -9.52 -12.71
C PHE A 199 -0.78 -10.28 -13.89
N LYS A 200 -1.18 -11.53 -13.68
CA LYS A 200 -1.66 -12.43 -14.75
C LYS A 200 -2.87 -11.86 -15.50
N ASP A 201 -3.81 -11.27 -14.77
CA ASP A 201 -5.10 -10.79 -15.32
C ASP A 201 -5.07 -9.31 -15.73
N MET A 202 -3.90 -8.66 -15.67
CA MET A 202 -3.79 -7.26 -16.07
C MET A 202 -3.95 -7.17 -17.60
N PRO A 203 -4.82 -6.27 -18.10
CA PRO A 203 -4.95 -6.00 -19.53
C PRO A 203 -3.61 -5.64 -20.15
N ASP A 204 -3.42 -5.91 -21.44
CA ASP A 204 -2.20 -5.53 -22.16
C ASP A 204 -1.98 -4.01 -22.04
N PRO A 205 -0.93 -3.56 -21.33
CA PRO A 205 -0.67 -2.15 -21.13
C PRO A 205 0.02 -1.48 -22.32
N GLY A 206 0.29 -2.23 -23.39
CA GLY A 206 1.02 -1.75 -24.56
C GLY A 206 2.53 -1.63 -24.31
N PRO A 207 3.22 -0.73 -25.04
CA PRO A 207 4.67 -0.63 -24.97
C PRO A 207 5.17 -0.26 -23.57
N ARG A 208 6.14 -1.05 -23.07
CA ARG A 208 6.73 -0.86 -21.74
C ARG A 208 7.44 0.49 -21.60
N LYS A 209 7.12 1.20 -20.52
CA LYS A 209 7.72 2.48 -20.13
C LYS A 209 8.53 2.32 -18.83
N PRO A 210 9.42 3.26 -18.49
CA PRO A 210 10.06 3.30 -17.17
C PRO A 210 9.03 3.22 -16.05
N CYS A 211 9.32 2.40 -15.03
CA CYS A 211 8.35 2.15 -13.96
C CYS A 211 8.25 3.39 -13.08
N PRO A 212 7.07 3.98 -12.85
CA PRO A 212 6.97 5.16 -11.98
C PRO A 212 7.41 4.87 -10.53
N SER A 213 7.28 3.64 -10.04
CA SER A 213 7.67 3.27 -8.67
C SER A 213 9.11 3.68 -8.32
N ILE A 214 10.07 3.54 -9.24
CA ILE A 214 11.49 3.82 -8.98
C ILE A 214 11.83 5.33 -8.98
N TYR A 215 10.82 6.18 -9.15
CA TYR A 215 10.89 7.65 -9.06
C TYR A 215 10.07 8.22 -7.89
N HIS A 216 9.08 7.47 -7.38
CA HIS A 216 8.12 8.01 -6.42
C HIS A 216 8.03 7.20 -5.12
N THR A 217 8.49 5.95 -5.08
CA THR A 217 8.28 5.05 -3.93
C THR A 217 9.56 4.36 -3.48
N MET A 218 9.85 4.39 -2.18
CA MET A 218 11.00 3.72 -1.59
C MET A 218 10.58 2.70 -0.50
N PRO A 219 10.70 1.39 -0.78
CA PRO A 219 10.49 0.34 0.22
C PRO A 219 11.73 0.18 1.11
N ILE A 220 11.58 0.36 2.42
CA ILE A 220 12.64 0.22 3.43
C ILE A 220 12.25 -0.90 4.39
N HIS A 221 13.05 -1.96 4.41
CA HIS A 221 12.85 -3.12 5.27
C HIS A 221 13.25 -2.83 6.73
N ASN A 222 12.85 -3.73 7.64
CA ASN A 222 13.05 -3.55 9.08
C ASN A 222 14.53 -3.44 9.52
N ASP A 223 15.46 -3.95 8.71
CA ASP A 223 16.91 -3.90 8.90
C ASP A 223 17.59 -2.76 8.12
N GLY A 224 16.79 -1.87 7.52
CA GLY A 224 17.25 -0.71 6.76
C GLY A 224 17.58 -1.01 5.30
N GLN A 225 17.55 -2.26 4.86
CA GLN A 225 17.77 -2.60 3.45
C GLN A 225 16.65 -2.02 2.58
N VAL A 226 17.04 -1.51 1.42
CA VAL A 226 16.13 -0.97 0.41
C VAL A 226 16.07 -1.91 -0.78
N THR A 227 14.86 -2.28 -1.17
CA THR A 227 14.58 -3.05 -2.39
C THR A 227 14.06 -2.12 -3.48
N VAL A 228 14.15 -2.55 -4.74
CA VAL A 228 13.68 -1.75 -5.88
C VAL A 228 12.15 -1.54 -5.86
N CYS A 229 11.41 -2.49 -5.26
CA CYS A 229 9.96 -2.53 -5.29
C CYS A 229 9.40 -3.25 -4.05
N CYS A 230 8.15 -2.93 -3.71
CA CYS A 230 7.37 -3.59 -2.65
C CYS A 230 6.80 -4.94 -3.03
N LEU A 231 7.09 -5.43 -4.23
CA LEU A 231 6.79 -6.79 -4.65
C LEU A 231 7.98 -7.73 -4.37
N ASP A 232 9.14 -7.16 -4.00
CA ASP A 232 10.35 -7.91 -3.68
C ASP A 232 10.34 -8.38 -2.21
N GLY A 233 9.54 -9.43 -1.97
CA GLY A 233 9.25 -9.96 -0.63
C GLY A 233 10.45 -10.53 0.11
N PHE A 234 11.43 -11.02 -0.63
CA PHE A 234 12.60 -11.71 -0.09
C PHE A 234 13.91 -10.98 -0.40
N LYS A 235 13.85 -9.66 -0.68
CA LYS A 235 15.02 -8.80 -0.84
C LYS A 235 15.99 -9.30 -1.91
N GLN A 236 15.47 -9.77 -3.05
CA GLN A 236 16.24 -10.21 -4.22
C GLN A 236 17.06 -9.07 -4.81
N THR A 237 16.59 -7.83 -4.65
CA THR A 237 17.27 -6.62 -5.06
C THR A 237 17.90 -5.90 -3.86
N ASN A 238 19.02 -5.23 -4.10
CA ASN A 238 19.71 -4.44 -3.08
C ASN A 238 20.04 -3.05 -3.62
N MET A 239 19.28 -2.06 -3.18
CA MET A 239 19.51 -0.66 -3.55
C MET A 239 20.42 0.08 -2.56
N GLY A 240 20.81 -0.57 -1.46
CA GLY A 240 21.56 0.00 -0.33
C GLY A 240 20.84 -0.23 1.00
N ASN A 241 21.43 0.26 2.09
CA ASN A 241 20.91 0.19 3.43
C ASN A 241 20.93 1.57 4.11
N VAL A 242 19.75 2.13 4.41
CA VAL A 242 19.65 3.52 4.93
C VAL A 242 20.28 3.69 6.32
N PHE A 243 20.54 2.60 7.05
CA PHE A 243 21.21 2.66 8.36
C PHE A 243 22.74 2.69 8.24
N LYS A 244 23.29 2.32 7.08
CA LYS A 244 24.74 2.14 6.87
C LYS A 244 25.30 3.03 5.77
N ASP A 245 24.51 3.30 4.74
CA ASP A 245 24.97 3.88 3.48
C ASP A 245 24.63 5.38 3.38
N GLY A 246 24.77 6.10 4.49
CA GLY A 246 24.64 7.57 4.52
C GLY A 246 23.22 8.12 4.59
N GLY A 247 22.21 7.28 4.89
CA GLY A 247 20.82 7.72 5.07
C GLY A 247 19.93 7.43 3.87
N VAL A 248 18.70 7.95 3.91
CA VAL A 248 17.67 7.75 2.90
C VAL A 248 18.06 8.43 1.58
N GLU A 249 18.51 9.68 1.66
CA GLU A 249 18.88 10.46 0.48
C GLU A 249 20.05 9.84 -0.28
N ALA A 250 21.11 9.46 0.43
CA ALA A 250 22.31 8.88 -0.15
C ALA A 250 22.00 7.55 -0.87
N VAL A 251 21.12 6.72 -0.30
CA VAL A 251 20.66 5.49 -0.95
C VAL A 251 19.81 5.82 -2.18
N TRP A 252 18.83 6.72 -2.07
CA TRP A 252 17.91 7.07 -3.16
C TRP A 252 18.59 7.72 -4.38
N GLN A 253 19.59 8.56 -4.14
CA GLN A 253 20.45 9.17 -5.16
C GLN A 253 21.65 8.30 -5.54
N GLY A 254 21.82 7.15 -4.88
CA GLY A 254 22.96 6.27 -5.03
C GLY A 254 23.03 5.55 -6.37
N LYS A 255 24.21 4.98 -6.64
CA LYS A 255 24.54 4.29 -7.89
C LYS A 255 23.53 3.19 -8.25
N ALA A 256 23.07 2.39 -7.29
CA ALA A 256 22.14 1.28 -7.56
C ALA A 256 20.81 1.76 -8.16
N PHE A 257 20.20 2.81 -7.60
CA PHE A 257 19.00 3.40 -8.17
C PHE A 257 19.27 4.08 -9.52
N GLN A 258 20.41 4.76 -9.69
CA GLN A 258 20.79 5.37 -10.97
C GLN A 258 20.91 4.31 -12.08
N GLU A 259 21.53 3.16 -11.79
CA GLU A 259 21.65 2.04 -12.73
C GLU A 259 20.29 1.46 -13.12
N VAL A 260 19.43 1.17 -12.13
CA VAL A 260 18.07 0.67 -12.40
C VAL A 260 17.27 1.65 -13.26
N ARG A 261 17.33 2.96 -12.95
CA ARG A 261 16.65 4.00 -13.74
C ARG A 261 17.19 4.04 -15.16
N HIS A 262 18.52 4.01 -15.35
CA HIS A 262 19.15 3.96 -16.67
C HIS A 262 18.69 2.75 -17.49
N TYR A 263 18.68 1.54 -16.90
CA TYR A 263 18.21 0.35 -17.59
C TYR A 263 16.74 0.45 -17.99
N HIS A 264 15.91 1.05 -17.14
CA HIS A 264 14.52 1.30 -17.47
C HIS A 264 14.35 2.36 -18.59
N GLU A 265 15.10 3.45 -18.56
CA GLU A 265 15.02 4.51 -19.57
C GLU A 265 15.54 4.08 -20.95
N THR A 266 16.45 3.10 -20.97
CA THR A 266 17.07 2.58 -22.20
C THR A 266 16.48 1.26 -22.69
N GLY A 267 15.43 0.75 -22.03
CA GLY A 267 14.73 -0.48 -22.44
C GLY A 267 15.47 -1.78 -22.10
N GLN A 268 16.51 -1.73 -21.28
CA GLN A 268 17.34 -2.88 -20.85
C GLN A 268 16.76 -3.56 -19.60
N TRP A 269 15.47 -3.93 -19.64
CA TRP A 269 14.75 -4.44 -18.47
C TRP A 269 15.30 -5.75 -17.91
N ASP A 270 15.93 -6.56 -18.76
CA ASP A 270 16.62 -7.81 -18.44
C ASP A 270 17.80 -7.62 -17.47
N LYS A 271 18.39 -6.41 -17.44
CA LYS A 271 19.46 -6.06 -16.48
C LYS A 271 18.97 -5.91 -15.04
N VAL A 272 17.66 -5.91 -14.83
CA VAL A 272 17.04 -5.96 -13.52
C VAL A 272 16.12 -7.19 -13.50
N PRO A 273 16.64 -8.41 -13.22
CA PRO A 273 15.89 -9.66 -13.37
C PRO A 273 14.52 -9.67 -12.67
N PHE A 274 14.43 -9.05 -11.50
CA PHE A 274 13.17 -8.88 -10.77
C PHE A 274 12.08 -8.14 -11.59
N CYS A 275 12.50 -7.22 -12.44
CA CYS A 275 11.62 -6.40 -13.27
C CYS A 275 11.38 -6.98 -14.66
N GLU A 276 12.15 -7.97 -15.12
CA GLU A 276 12.15 -8.45 -16.52
C GLU A 276 10.73 -8.75 -17.04
N ASN A 277 9.97 -9.56 -16.30
CA ASN A 277 8.62 -10.01 -16.69
C ASN A 277 7.47 -9.19 -16.09
N CYS A 278 7.80 -8.14 -15.33
CA CYS A 278 6.80 -7.38 -14.57
C CYS A 278 6.01 -6.42 -15.46
N ASN A 279 4.67 -6.44 -15.32
CA ASN A 279 3.74 -5.48 -15.92
C ASN A 279 3.21 -4.42 -14.92
N GLY A 280 3.67 -4.45 -13.67
CA GLY A 280 3.25 -3.50 -12.63
C GLY A 280 3.60 -2.04 -12.89
N TRP A 281 4.47 -1.75 -13.86
CA TRP A 281 4.78 -0.37 -14.28
C TRP A 281 3.57 0.35 -14.88
N ALA A 282 2.56 -0.38 -15.37
CA ALA A 282 1.38 0.19 -16.03
C ALA A 282 0.29 0.68 -15.06
N GLN A 283 0.40 0.38 -13.76
CA GLN A 283 -0.66 0.64 -12.77
C GLN A 283 -0.97 2.14 -12.53
N TYR A 284 -0.15 3.04 -13.05
CA TYR A 284 -0.18 4.48 -12.78
C TYR A 284 -0.99 5.30 -13.80
N GLU A 285 -1.50 4.66 -14.86
CA GLU A 285 -2.37 5.30 -15.84
C GLU A 285 -3.84 5.13 -15.42
N PHE A 286 -4.55 6.24 -15.20
CA PHE A 286 -5.93 6.23 -14.71
C PHE A 286 -6.92 6.76 -15.73
N THR A 287 -8.06 6.10 -15.80
CA THR A 287 -9.30 6.64 -16.39
C THR A 287 -10.31 6.85 -15.27
N GLU A 288 -11.18 7.84 -15.44
CA GLU A 288 -12.15 8.25 -14.43
C GLU A 288 -13.55 8.27 -15.03
N GLU A 289 -14.52 7.75 -14.28
CA GLU A 289 -15.95 7.88 -14.58
C GLU A 289 -16.71 8.21 -13.29
N VAL A 290 -17.75 9.03 -13.40
CA VAL A 290 -18.70 9.28 -12.30
C VAL A 290 -19.94 8.46 -12.57
N ARG A 291 -20.35 7.64 -11.59
CA ARG A 291 -21.59 6.85 -11.66
C ARG A 291 -22.15 6.65 -10.26
N ASP A 292 -23.46 6.83 -10.08
CA ASP A 292 -24.18 6.58 -8.82
C ASP A 292 -23.57 7.26 -7.57
N GLY A 293 -23.10 8.50 -7.72
CA GLY A 293 -22.46 9.26 -6.63
C GLY A 293 -21.05 8.77 -6.26
N LEU A 294 -20.44 7.94 -7.11
CA LEU A 294 -19.10 7.40 -6.95
C LEU A 294 -18.17 7.95 -8.03
N LEU A 295 -16.95 8.27 -7.64
CA LEU A 295 -15.83 8.45 -8.56
C LEU A 295 -15.14 7.10 -8.72
N ILE A 296 -15.29 6.51 -9.90
CA ILE A 296 -14.66 5.23 -10.24
C ILE A 296 -13.38 5.52 -11.01
N ARG A 297 -12.23 5.20 -10.40
CA ARG A 297 -10.91 5.34 -11.04
C ARG A 297 -10.38 3.96 -11.41
N LYS A 298 -10.03 3.77 -12.68
CA LYS A 298 -9.55 2.49 -13.22
C LYS A 298 -8.14 2.67 -13.75
N SER A 299 -7.22 1.82 -13.28
CA SER A 299 -5.94 1.55 -13.91
C SER A 299 -5.86 0.08 -14.34
N PRO A 300 -4.84 -0.33 -15.10
CA PRO A 300 -4.67 -1.74 -15.47
C PRO A 300 -4.63 -2.71 -14.27
N GLN A 301 -4.17 -2.25 -13.11
CA GLN A 301 -4.09 -3.08 -11.90
C GLN A 301 -5.29 -2.93 -10.97
N PHE A 302 -5.83 -1.72 -10.87
CA PHE A 302 -6.74 -1.36 -9.79
C PHE A 302 -8.02 -0.71 -10.29
N VAL A 303 -9.12 -1.00 -9.60
CA VAL A 303 -10.35 -0.22 -9.67
C VAL A 303 -10.68 0.32 -8.29
N TYR A 304 -10.83 1.63 -8.18
CA TYR A 304 -11.22 2.33 -6.96
C TYR A 304 -12.62 2.89 -7.12
N TYR A 305 -13.54 2.49 -6.26
CA TYR A 305 -14.88 3.09 -6.15
C TYR A 305 -14.87 4.05 -4.97
N ASN A 306 -14.69 5.34 -5.24
CA ASN A 306 -14.58 6.36 -4.21
C ASN A 306 -15.94 7.02 -3.97
N LYS A 307 -16.36 7.09 -2.71
CA LYS A 307 -17.50 7.92 -2.31
C LYS A 307 -17.12 9.39 -2.49
N ILE A 308 -17.83 10.07 -3.39
CA ILE A 308 -17.50 11.44 -3.77
C ILE A 308 -17.54 12.37 -2.56
N SER A 309 -18.57 12.26 -1.72
CA SER A 309 -18.74 13.11 -0.54
C SER A 309 -17.62 12.98 0.51
N ARG A 310 -16.62 12.14 0.24
CA ARG A 310 -15.43 11.91 1.06
C ARG A 310 -14.15 12.21 0.28
N LEU A 311 -14.19 12.85 -0.88
CA LEU A 311 -12.98 13.16 -1.67
C LEU A 311 -12.15 14.28 -1.06
N ALA A 312 -12.75 15.21 -0.31
CA ALA A 312 -12.00 16.28 0.39
C ALA A 312 -10.90 15.77 1.34
N ASN A 313 -10.97 14.52 1.81
CA ASN A 313 -9.91 13.92 2.63
C ASN A 313 -8.82 13.19 1.81
N TRP A 314 -8.94 13.15 0.48
CA TRP A 314 -8.03 12.46 -0.43
C TRP A 314 -7.32 13.44 -1.39
N GLN A 315 -6.29 14.09 -0.86
CA GLN A 315 -5.52 15.13 -1.56
C GLN A 315 -4.04 15.08 -1.15
N GLY A 316 -3.19 15.77 -1.91
CA GLY A 316 -1.75 15.90 -1.61
C GLY A 316 -1.06 14.55 -1.42
N ALA A 317 -0.32 14.40 -0.30
CA ALA A 317 0.42 13.18 0.00
C ALA A 317 -0.46 11.92 0.04
N LEU A 318 -1.74 12.02 0.40
CA LEU A 318 -2.63 10.85 0.47
C LEU A 318 -2.95 10.25 -0.91
N LEU A 319 -2.65 10.98 -1.99
CA LEU A 319 -2.72 10.42 -3.34
C LEU A 319 -1.62 9.38 -3.58
N GLY A 320 -0.54 9.35 -2.81
CA GLY A 320 0.46 8.27 -2.86
C GLY A 320 1.05 8.00 -4.25
N GLY A 321 1.21 9.07 -5.05
CA GLY A 321 1.66 9.04 -6.44
C GLY A 321 0.54 8.96 -7.50
N HIS A 322 -0.73 8.92 -7.10
CA HIS A 322 -1.86 9.08 -8.02
C HIS A 322 -2.04 10.56 -8.41
N PRO A 323 -2.45 10.87 -9.65
CA PRO A 323 -2.88 12.22 -9.98
C PRO A 323 -4.12 12.59 -9.17
N GLU A 324 -4.31 13.88 -8.90
CA GLU A 324 -5.55 14.39 -8.31
C GLU A 324 -6.75 13.96 -9.16
N PRO A 325 -7.87 13.57 -8.52
CA PRO A 325 -9.14 13.40 -9.22
C PRO A 325 -9.49 14.61 -10.08
N THR A 326 -9.90 14.39 -11.32
CA THR A 326 -10.36 15.48 -12.20
C THR A 326 -11.72 16.03 -11.76
N VAL A 327 -12.50 15.22 -11.05
CA VAL A 327 -13.81 15.57 -10.51
C VAL A 327 -13.66 16.36 -9.22
N ARG A 328 -14.15 17.61 -9.22
CA ARG A 328 -14.18 18.49 -8.03
C ARG A 328 -15.58 18.47 -7.41
N GLU A 329 -15.70 18.62 -6.09
CA GLU A 329 -16.99 18.61 -5.38
C GLU A 329 -18.02 19.60 -5.99
N GLU A 330 -17.56 20.73 -6.52
CA GLU A 330 -18.38 21.73 -7.20
C GLU A 330 -19.09 21.21 -8.47
N SER A 331 -18.53 20.20 -9.13
CA SER A 331 -19.07 19.63 -10.38
C SER A 331 -20.24 18.64 -10.17
N LEU A 332 -20.66 18.44 -8.91
CA LEU A 332 -21.66 17.42 -8.52
C LEU A 332 -22.86 18.00 -7.75
N LEU A 333 -22.87 19.33 -7.59
CA LEU A 333 -24.03 20.11 -7.15
C LEU A 333 -24.84 20.67 -8.33
N ALA A 334 -24.45 20.35 -9.57
CA ALA A 334 -25.06 20.81 -10.81
C ALA A 334 -26.03 19.78 -11.41
#